data_AF-A0A7J6PUH8-F1
#
_entry.id   AF-A0A7J6PUH8-F1
#
_cell.length_a   1.000
_cell.length_b   1.000
_cell.length_c   1.000
_cell.angle_alpha   90.00
_cell.angle_beta   90.00
_cell.angle_gamma   90.00
#
_symmetry.space_group_name_H-M   'P 1'
#
loop_
_entity.id
_entity.type
_entity.pdbx_description
1 polymer ?
#
loop_
_entity_poly.entity_id
_entity_poly.type
_entity_poly.pdbx_seq_one_letter_code
_entity_poly.pdbx_strand_id
1 'polypeptide(L)'
;ANVKDQIKRALFRHCLFKIQNVEVQTLQKECEEKSRWLDEIRHLSDADTNWVTWAATKKFTRRNKEPFSILRKERWTIRRCGNPVPYDVIYFREGGDGFSTRVIPVRWMDRLRESVLMASTPEGQEGAPKLAVDDSDDFFEKYASYEDYLDAQPTSFIWFAGILPARDCTLDDTDSTSEVLSRAEFNEKRRVVEREKRRRLQSMVKVLASADKDLTAFPTLRHLAAREEMARSGKIVSIIFIRDRNAKGQEISGYIDYGHRLKTENFEAYFSREKRILPRPTDLCFYNWETQQCTANESPNFQVVPDTKMGLLFRNKRDRKMIDVNPKHDPGDNSKRHDVTTSEYLQVVIFDHMPRRKA
;
A
#
# COMPACT_ATOMS: atom_id res chain seq x y z
N ALA A 1 -31.14 36.25 23.24
CA ALA A 1 -30.46 36.40 21.94
C ALA A 1 -31.24 35.64 20.89
N ASN A 2 -31.50 36.24 19.72
CA ASN A 2 -32.21 35.62 18.60
C ASN A 2 -31.53 34.28 18.23
N VAL A 3 -32.29 33.20 18.00
CA VAL A 3 -31.77 31.86 17.61
C VAL A 3 -30.80 31.97 16.43
N LYS A 4 -31.10 32.87 15.50
CA LYS A 4 -30.22 33.18 14.36
C LYS A 4 -28.84 33.69 14.78
N ASP A 5 -28.77 34.49 15.84
CA ASP A 5 -27.51 35.02 16.37
C ASP A 5 -26.70 33.94 17.09
N GLN A 6 -27.37 33.01 17.79
CA GLN A 6 -26.73 31.86 18.40
C GLN A 6 -26.10 30.94 17.35
N ILE A 7 -26.83 30.66 16.26
CA ILE A 7 -26.32 29.87 15.12
C ILE A 7 -25.11 30.56 14.48
N LYS A 8 -25.18 31.87 14.22
CA LYS A 8 -24.05 32.63 13.66
C LYS A 8 -22.81 32.55 14.55
N ARG A 9 -22.96 32.74 15.87
CA ARG A 9 -21.84 32.64 16.82
C ARG A 9 -21.26 31.22 16.88
N ALA A 10 -22.12 30.19 16.83
CA ALA A 10 -21.69 28.80 16.81
C ALA A 10 -20.88 28.47 15.54
N LEU A 11 -21.38 28.86 14.37
CA LEU A 11 -20.70 28.66 13.09
C LEU A 11 -19.37 29.44 13.04
N PHE A 12 -19.35 30.67 13.55
CA PHE A 12 -18.12 31.48 13.65
C PHE A 12 -17.05 30.79 14.51
N ARG A 13 -17.41 30.31 15.70
CA ARG A 13 -16.49 29.54 16.57
C ARG A 13 -16.03 28.26 15.90
N HIS A 14 -16.94 27.56 15.22
CA HIS A 14 -16.62 26.34 14.50
C HIS A 14 -15.57 26.59 13.40
N CYS A 15 -15.67 27.71 12.67
CA CYS A 15 -14.66 28.10 11.68
C CYS A 15 -13.30 28.31 12.33
N LEU A 16 -13.22 29.01 13.47
CA LEU A 16 -11.96 29.21 14.20
C LEU A 16 -11.32 27.88 14.62
N PHE A 17 -12.10 26.92 15.13
CA PHE A 17 -11.59 25.58 15.47
C PHE A 17 -11.08 24.81 14.24
N LYS A 18 -11.80 24.89 13.11
CA LYS A 18 -11.35 24.26 11.87
C LYS A 18 -10.05 24.87 11.35
N ILE A 19 -9.89 26.19 11.45
CA ILE A 19 -8.64 26.88 11.11
C ILE A 19 -7.51 26.38 12.01
N GLN A 20 -7.72 26.30 13.32
CA GLN A 20 -6.71 25.77 14.26
C GLN A 20 -6.25 24.35 13.89
N ASN A 21 -7.18 23.46 13.50
CA ASN A 21 -6.83 22.10 13.07
C ASN A 21 -5.99 22.08 11.80
N VAL A 22 -6.32 22.93 10.82
CA VAL A 22 -5.53 23.10 9.60
C VAL A 22 -4.12 23.59 9.94
N GLU A 23 -4.00 24.60 10.80
CA GLU A 23 -2.71 25.17 11.22
C GLU A 23 -1.84 24.18 11.99
N VAL A 24 -2.41 23.35 12.87
CA VAL A 24 -1.71 22.27 13.58
C VAL A 24 -1.10 21.27 12.59
N GLN A 25 -1.85 20.90 11.56
CA GLN A 25 -1.38 19.94 10.56
C GLN A 25 -0.33 20.51 9.59
N THR A 26 -0.35 21.83 9.36
CA THR A 26 0.38 22.43 8.22
C THR A 26 1.43 23.48 8.59
N LEU A 27 1.23 24.22 9.68
CA LEU A 27 2.04 25.41 10.02
C LEU A 27 2.79 25.27 11.36
N GLN A 28 2.59 24.18 12.10
CA GLN A 28 3.17 24.04 13.44
C GLN A 28 4.71 23.96 13.45
N LYS A 29 5.34 23.65 12.31
CA LYS A 29 6.81 23.67 12.16
C LYS A 29 7.39 25.07 11.91
N GLU A 30 6.57 26.03 11.47
CA GLU A 30 7.04 27.34 11.00
C GLU A 30 6.88 28.45 12.05
N CYS A 31 6.05 28.25 13.08
CA CYS A 31 5.93 29.23 14.16
C CYS A 31 5.33 28.71 15.48
N GLU A 32 5.99 29.06 16.59
CA GLU A 32 5.60 28.72 17.98
C GLU A 32 4.63 29.71 18.65
N GLU A 33 4.39 30.89 18.05
CA GLU A 33 3.49 31.90 18.63
C GLU A 33 2.03 31.39 18.67
N LYS A 34 1.40 31.54 19.85
CA LYS A 34 0.02 31.11 20.11
C LYS A 34 -1.02 32.18 19.76
N SER A 35 -0.61 33.43 19.65
CA SER A 35 -1.46 34.59 19.33
C SER A 35 -1.99 34.49 17.90
N ARG A 36 -3.29 34.79 17.73
CA ARG A 36 -3.95 34.87 16.42
C ARG A 36 -4.82 36.11 16.37
N TRP A 37 -4.73 36.84 15.28
CA TRP A 37 -5.48 38.07 15.07
C TRP A 37 -6.28 37.91 13.78
N LEU A 38 -7.59 38.07 13.86
CA LEU A 38 -8.43 38.10 12.67
C LEU A 38 -8.33 39.51 12.10
N ASP A 39 -7.53 39.69 11.05
CA ASP A 39 -7.26 41.00 10.45
C ASP A 39 -8.46 41.46 9.62
N GLU A 40 -9.04 40.57 8.81
CA GLU A 40 -10.08 40.96 7.85
C GLU A 40 -11.03 39.81 7.50
N ILE A 41 -12.31 40.16 7.29
CA ILE A 41 -13.32 39.28 6.66
C ILE A 41 -13.88 39.98 5.43
N ARG A 42 -13.73 39.37 4.26
CA ARG A 42 -14.33 39.84 2.99
C ARG A 42 -15.40 38.87 2.50
N HIS A 43 -16.44 39.37 1.85
CA HIS A 43 -17.38 38.52 1.11
C HIS A 43 -16.79 38.15 -0.25
N LEU A 44 -16.94 36.88 -0.62
CA LEU A 44 -16.52 36.38 -1.92
C LEU A 44 -17.75 36.17 -2.81
N SER A 45 -17.71 36.73 -4.02
CA SER A 45 -18.63 36.31 -5.08
C SER A 45 -18.16 34.99 -5.71
N ASP A 46 -19.00 34.36 -6.52
CA ASP A 46 -18.62 33.15 -7.24
C ASP A 46 -17.46 33.39 -8.23
N ALA A 47 -17.30 34.61 -8.73
CA ALA A 47 -16.19 35.00 -9.59
C ALA A 47 -14.86 35.15 -8.83
N ASP A 48 -14.92 35.46 -7.52
CA ASP A 48 -13.75 35.68 -6.67
C ASP A 48 -13.21 34.38 -6.02
N THR A 49 -13.91 33.26 -6.23
CA THR A 49 -13.51 31.97 -5.68
C THR A 49 -12.46 31.28 -6.55
N ASN A 50 -11.38 30.80 -5.91
CA ASN A 50 -10.40 29.99 -6.63
C ASN A 50 -11.02 28.66 -7.10
N TRP A 51 -10.38 28.00 -8.07
CA TRP A 51 -10.93 26.81 -8.72
C TRP A 51 -11.20 25.65 -7.73
N VAL A 52 -10.44 25.55 -6.63
CA VAL A 52 -10.64 24.52 -5.60
C VAL A 52 -11.84 24.84 -4.73
N THR A 53 -11.99 26.09 -4.30
CA THR A 53 -13.18 26.59 -3.60
C THR A 53 -14.40 26.39 -4.51
N TRP A 54 -14.29 26.69 -5.81
CA TRP A 54 -15.33 26.41 -6.82
C TRP A 54 -15.61 24.90 -6.97
N ALA A 55 -14.59 24.05 -7.08
CA ALA A 55 -14.73 22.61 -7.25
C ALA A 55 -15.28 21.92 -6.00
N ALA A 56 -14.84 22.32 -4.80
CA ALA A 56 -15.37 21.84 -3.52
C ALA A 56 -16.84 22.23 -3.35
N THR A 57 -17.22 23.39 -3.88
CA THR A 57 -18.61 23.86 -3.95
C THR A 57 -19.43 23.04 -4.98
N LYS A 58 -18.89 22.75 -6.16
CA LYS A 58 -19.57 21.98 -7.23
C LYS A 58 -19.68 20.48 -6.97
N LYS A 59 -18.68 19.86 -6.34
CA LYS A 59 -18.66 18.41 -6.05
C LYS A 59 -19.78 18.01 -5.07
N PHE A 60 -20.23 18.95 -4.24
CA PHE A 60 -21.32 18.75 -3.28
C PHE A 60 -22.71 19.02 -3.89
N THR A 61 -22.84 20.00 -4.78
CA THR A 61 -24.13 20.28 -5.46
C THR A 61 -24.52 19.22 -6.50
N ARG A 62 -23.57 18.36 -6.92
CA ARG A 62 -23.80 17.29 -7.92
C ARG A 62 -24.20 15.93 -7.30
N ARG A 63 -23.99 15.70 -6.00
CA ARG A 63 -24.33 14.43 -5.33
C ARG A 63 -25.79 14.48 -4.88
N ASN A 64 -26.63 13.90 -5.72
CA ASN A 64 -28.09 13.97 -5.73
C ASN A 64 -28.75 13.20 -4.55
N LYS A 65 -28.58 13.64 -3.29
CA LYS A 65 -29.30 13.00 -2.17
C LYS A 65 -29.74 13.86 -0.97
N GLU A 66 -29.49 15.17 -0.90
CA GLU A 66 -30.16 16.13 0.02
C GLU A 66 -29.73 17.57 -0.33
N PRO A 67 -30.56 18.62 -0.09
CA PRO A 67 -30.35 19.94 -0.67
C PRO A 67 -29.33 20.75 0.13
N PHE A 68 -28.04 20.58 -0.17
CA PHE A 68 -27.01 21.49 0.32
C PHE A 68 -27.09 22.84 -0.40
N SER A 69 -27.65 23.86 0.24
CA SER A 69 -27.69 25.23 -0.28
C SER A 69 -26.55 26.06 0.30
N ILE A 70 -25.75 26.69 -0.56
CA ILE A 70 -24.71 27.62 -0.13
C ILE A 70 -25.39 28.89 0.39
N LEU A 71 -25.06 29.30 1.61
CA LEU A 71 -25.62 30.49 2.23
C LEU A 71 -24.70 31.69 2.04
N ARG A 72 -23.39 31.49 2.20
CA ARG A 72 -22.40 32.58 2.16
C ARG A 72 -21.00 32.05 1.93
N LYS A 73 -20.17 32.85 1.26
CA LYS A 73 -18.74 32.63 1.09
C LYS A 73 -17.98 33.85 1.60
N GLU A 74 -16.92 33.61 2.35
CA GLU A 74 -16.10 34.64 2.97
C GLU A 74 -14.62 34.30 2.83
N ARG A 75 -13.76 35.32 2.76
CA ARG A 75 -12.31 35.18 2.91
C ARG A 75 -11.89 35.80 4.22
N TRP A 76 -11.30 35.00 5.08
CA TRP A 76 -10.80 35.40 6.39
C TRP A 76 -9.29 35.49 6.32
N THR A 77 -8.73 36.66 6.64
CA THR A 77 -7.29 36.85 6.77
C THR A 77 -6.93 36.82 8.24
N ILE A 78 -6.16 35.81 8.64
CA ILE A 78 -5.72 35.65 10.03
C ILE A 78 -4.21 35.88 10.06
N ARG A 79 -3.79 36.85 10.87
CA ARG A 79 -2.37 37.12 11.11
C ARG A 79 -1.85 36.20 12.19
N ARG A 80 -0.75 35.53 11.86
CA ARG A 80 0.01 34.70 12.79
C ARG A 80 1.50 34.92 12.53
N CYS A 81 2.25 35.27 13.58
CA CYS A 81 3.71 35.46 13.50
C CYS A 81 4.11 36.52 12.46
N GLY A 82 3.40 37.65 12.46
CA GLY A 82 3.58 38.74 11.50
C GLY A 82 3.01 38.48 10.10
N ASN A 83 2.74 37.22 9.74
CA ASN A 83 2.29 36.83 8.40
C ASN A 83 0.75 36.74 8.31
N PRO A 84 0.10 37.50 7.40
CA PRO A 84 -1.31 37.32 7.11
C PRO A 84 -1.53 36.03 6.30
N VAL A 85 -2.41 35.15 6.80
CA VAL A 85 -2.78 33.89 6.14
C VAL A 85 -4.25 33.94 5.75
N PRO A 86 -4.59 33.89 4.46
CA PRO A 86 -5.98 33.91 4.01
C PRO A 86 -6.60 32.49 4.03
N TYR A 87 -7.88 32.43 4.38
CA TYR A 87 -8.72 31.22 4.41
C TYR A 87 -10.08 31.50 3.75
N ASP A 88 -10.50 30.64 2.82
CA ASP A 88 -11.84 30.65 2.26
C ASP A 88 -12.79 29.86 3.17
N VAL A 89 -13.83 30.54 3.65
CA VAL A 89 -14.84 30.00 4.56
C VAL A 89 -16.18 29.95 3.83
N ILE A 90 -16.79 28.75 3.79
CA ILE A 90 -18.05 28.50 3.09
C ILE A 90 -19.09 28.03 4.11
N TYR A 91 -20.24 28.69 4.11
CA TYR A 91 -21.40 28.34 4.92
C TYR A 91 -22.45 27.66 4.07
N PHE A 92 -22.93 26.50 4.52
CA PHE A 92 -23.98 25.76 3.85
C PHE A 92 -25.10 25.36 4.80
N ARG A 93 -26.31 25.25 4.26
CA ARG A 93 -27.45 24.60 4.91
C ARG A 93 -27.42 23.12 4.56
N GLU A 94 -27.65 22.27 5.54
CA GLU A 94 -27.69 20.81 5.45
C GLU A 94 -29.09 20.36 5.85
N GLY A 95 -29.91 19.97 4.87
CA GLY A 95 -31.30 19.57 5.12
C GLY A 95 -32.24 20.72 5.56
N GLY A 96 -33.21 20.42 6.43
CA GLY A 96 -34.23 21.36 6.90
C GLY A 96 -33.70 22.41 7.88
N ASP A 97 -32.96 21.97 8.91
CA ASP A 97 -32.53 22.81 10.04
C ASP A 97 -31.01 22.78 10.34
N GLY A 98 -30.22 22.04 9.54
CA GLY A 98 -28.78 21.91 9.73
C GLY A 98 -27.98 23.06 9.10
N PHE A 99 -26.94 23.51 9.82
CA PHE A 99 -25.98 24.49 9.31
C PHE A 99 -24.56 23.99 9.54
N SER A 100 -23.70 24.12 8.54
CA SER A 100 -22.33 23.65 8.65
C SER A 100 -21.38 24.51 7.83
N THR A 101 -20.09 24.39 8.11
CA THR A 101 -19.04 25.27 7.61
C THR A 101 -17.88 24.48 7.01
N ARG A 102 -17.22 25.05 6.01
CA ARG A 102 -15.96 24.52 5.48
C ARG A 102 -14.92 25.64 5.46
N VAL A 103 -13.69 25.30 5.82
CA VAL A 103 -12.55 26.21 5.83
C VAL A 103 -11.49 25.61 4.92
N ILE A 104 -10.95 26.43 4.03
CA ILE A 104 -9.93 26.03 3.07
C ILE A 104 -8.83 27.10 3.13
N PRO A 105 -7.56 26.77 3.45
CA PRO A 105 -6.49 27.76 3.37
C PRO A 105 -6.38 28.33 1.94
N VAL A 106 -5.82 29.52 1.75
CA VAL A 106 -5.58 30.07 0.41
C VAL A 106 -4.10 29.90 0.03
N ARG A 107 -3.20 30.08 1.00
CA ARG A 107 -1.74 30.09 0.82
C ARG A 107 -1.14 28.75 0.35
N TRP A 108 -1.70 27.62 0.76
CA TRP A 108 -1.32 26.30 0.22
C TRP A 108 -1.58 26.17 -1.29
N MET A 109 -2.58 26.91 -1.80
CA MET A 109 -2.86 26.98 -3.22
C MET A 109 -2.06 28.08 -3.91
N ASP A 110 -1.65 29.15 -3.22
CA ASP A 110 -0.72 30.12 -3.79
C ASP A 110 0.68 29.53 -3.99
N ARG A 111 1.11 28.51 -3.23
CA ARG A 111 2.29 27.70 -3.61
C ARG A 111 2.08 26.90 -4.89
N LEU A 112 0.89 26.33 -5.07
CA LEU A 112 0.45 25.70 -6.33
C LEU A 112 0.23 26.74 -7.45
N ARG A 113 0.03 28.00 -7.10
CA ARG A 113 -0.21 29.11 -8.02
C ARG A 113 1.09 29.82 -8.37
N GLU A 114 2.07 29.94 -7.47
CA GLU A 114 3.44 30.38 -7.75
C GLU A 114 4.12 29.37 -8.67
N SER A 115 3.91 28.06 -8.48
CA SER A 115 4.35 27.07 -9.47
C SER A 115 3.65 27.19 -10.83
N VAL A 116 2.49 27.88 -10.92
CA VAL A 116 1.69 28.02 -12.15
C VAL A 116 1.75 29.45 -12.75
N LEU A 117 2.06 30.49 -11.97
CA LEU A 117 2.15 31.90 -12.36
C LEU A 117 3.60 32.37 -12.53
N MET A 118 4.58 31.74 -11.84
CA MET A 118 6.00 31.87 -12.23
C MET A 118 6.24 31.29 -13.63
N ALA A 119 5.27 30.56 -14.19
CA ALA A 119 5.25 30.12 -15.58
C ALA A 119 4.78 31.21 -16.57
N SER A 120 4.49 32.44 -16.13
CA SER A 120 3.93 33.48 -17.00
C SER A 120 4.29 34.93 -16.61
N THR A 121 5.57 35.30 -16.59
CA THR A 121 6.12 36.57 -17.17
C THR A 121 7.65 36.58 -17.10
N PRO A 122 8.36 37.20 -18.06
CA PRO A 122 9.78 36.98 -18.29
C PRO A 122 10.66 38.05 -17.65
N GLU A 123 11.69 37.64 -16.90
CA GLU A 123 13.06 38.16 -17.00
C GLU A 123 13.98 37.44 -15.99
N GLY A 124 15.11 36.92 -16.48
CA GLY A 124 16.22 36.44 -15.64
C GLY A 124 16.45 34.93 -15.63
N GLN A 125 17.06 34.44 -16.71
CA GLN A 125 17.79 33.17 -16.89
C GLN A 125 17.88 32.19 -15.70
N GLU A 126 17.14 31.08 -15.80
CA GLU A 126 17.61 29.70 -15.54
C GLU A 126 16.62 28.72 -16.21
N GLY A 127 17.12 27.64 -16.81
CA GLY A 127 16.40 26.79 -17.78
C GLY A 127 15.09 26.19 -17.26
N ALA A 128 14.11 26.02 -18.15
CA ALA A 128 12.82 25.40 -17.84
C ALA A 128 13.01 24.02 -17.18
N PRO A 129 12.24 23.66 -16.14
CA PRO A 129 12.37 22.35 -15.51
C PRO A 129 11.95 21.25 -16.49
N LYS A 130 12.91 20.42 -16.90
CA LYS A 130 12.67 19.21 -17.71
C LYS A 130 11.80 18.22 -16.91
N LEU A 131 10.97 17.46 -17.63
CA LEU A 131 9.99 16.55 -17.03
C LEU A 131 10.74 15.39 -16.34
N ALA A 132 10.72 15.35 -15.00
CA ALA A 132 11.36 14.30 -14.23
C ALA A 132 10.67 12.95 -14.48
N VAL A 133 11.46 11.91 -14.76
CA VAL A 133 10.94 10.55 -14.95
C VAL A 133 10.47 9.99 -13.61
N ASP A 134 9.23 9.54 -13.57
CA ASP A 134 8.64 8.82 -12.45
C ASP A 134 8.51 7.33 -12.82
N ASP A 135 8.88 6.42 -11.92
CA ASP A 135 8.80 4.97 -12.15
C ASP A 135 7.38 4.42 -11.85
N SER A 136 6.36 5.29 -11.88
CA SER A 136 4.96 4.94 -11.58
C SER A 136 4.22 4.36 -12.78
N ASP A 137 3.22 3.52 -12.51
CA ASP A 137 2.33 2.96 -13.54
C ASP A 137 1.65 4.07 -14.35
N ASP A 138 1.22 5.16 -13.68
CA ASP A 138 0.56 6.32 -14.30
C ASP A 138 1.47 7.07 -15.30
N PHE A 139 2.78 7.11 -15.05
CA PHE A 139 3.74 7.76 -15.95
C PHE A 139 3.86 7.00 -17.28
N PHE A 140 4.02 5.67 -17.23
CA PHE A 140 4.14 4.84 -18.44
C PHE A 140 2.80 4.58 -19.14
N GLU A 141 1.66 4.82 -18.47
CA GLU A 141 0.35 4.88 -19.11
C GLU A 141 0.15 6.19 -19.87
N LYS A 142 0.67 7.30 -19.35
CA LYS A 142 0.62 8.62 -19.99
C LYS A 142 1.57 8.73 -21.18
N TYR A 143 2.75 8.09 -21.10
CA TYR A 143 3.78 8.08 -22.14
C TYR A 143 3.97 6.67 -22.69
N ALA A 144 3.08 6.28 -23.61
CA ALA A 144 3.00 4.92 -24.14
C ALA A 144 4.17 4.55 -25.07
N SER A 145 4.89 5.54 -25.60
CA SER A 145 6.09 5.34 -26.41
C SER A 145 7.19 6.32 -26.00
N TYR A 146 8.43 6.02 -26.41
CA TYR A 146 9.56 6.92 -26.21
C TYR A 146 9.36 8.26 -26.94
N GLU A 147 8.68 8.21 -28.09
CA GLU A 147 8.32 9.39 -28.89
C GLU A 147 7.35 10.30 -28.09
N ASP A 148 6.32 9.72 -27.45
CA ASP A 148 5.39 10.48 -26.60
C ASP A 148 6.08 11.13 -25.38
N TYR A 149 7.10 10.47 -24.82
CA TYR A 149 7.91 11.00 -23.71
C TYR A 149 8.80 12.16 -24.16
N LEU A 150 9.40 12.06 -25.35
CA LEU A 150 10.23 13.13 -25.94
C LEU A 150 9.39 14.35 -26.33
N ASP A 151 8.23 14.13 -26.94
CA ASP A 151 7.30 15.20 -27.35
C ASP A 151 6.75 15.99 -26.15
N ALA A 152 6.75 15.37 -24.96
CA ALA A 152 6.33 16.00 -23.71
C ALA A 152 7.44 16.78 -23.00
N GLN A 153 8.69 16.71 -23.46
CA GLN A 153 9.77 17.51 -22.88
C GLN A 153 9.72 18.95 -23.40
N PRO A 154 9.98 19.95 -22.54
CA PRO A 154 10.10 21.33 -23.00
C PRO A 154 11.35 21.45 -23.88
N THR A 155 11.17 21.49 -25.20
CA THR A 155 12.26 21.71 -26.15
C THR A 155 12.77 23.15 -26.02
N SER A 156 13.94 23.34 -25.45
CA SER A 156 14.62 24.64 -25.46
C SER A 156 15.36 24.85 -26.80
N PHE A 157 14.78 25.70 -27.66
CA PHE A 157 15.36 26.48 -28.77
C PHE A 157 15.98 25.74 -29.99
N ILE A 158 15.39 25.97 -31.18
CA ILE A 158 15.97 26.51 -32.44
C ILE A 158 15.02 26.16 -33.60
N TRP A 159 14.24 27.14 -34.07
CA TRP A 159 13.71 27.13 -35.44
C TRP A 159 14.41 28.27 -36.18
N PHE A 160 15.53 27.98 -36.83
CA PHE A 160 16.03 28.82 -37.91
C PHE A 160 15.97 28.02 -39.21
N ALA A 161 15.12 28.52 -40.12
CA ALA A 161 14.97 28.16 -41.52
C ALA A 161 14.53 26.71 -41.82
N GLY A 162 13.57 26.61 -42.74
CA GLY A 162 12.89 25.37 -43.09
C GLY A 162 13.79 24.24 -43.59
N ILE A 163 13.13 23.07 -43.67
CA ILE A 163 13.56 21.78 -44.24
C ILE A 163 14.23 20.86 -43.21
N LEU A 164 13.40 20.13 -42.44
CA LEU A 164 13.28 18.66 -42.43
C LEU A 164 12.30 18.23 -41.30
N PRO A 165 11.46 17.20 -41.50
CA PRO A 165 10.64 16.64 -40.44
C PRO A 165 11.49 15.87 -39.43
N ALA A 166 11.28 16.15 -38.15
CA ALA A 166 11.99 15.58 -37.00
C ALA A 166 11.74 14.07 -36.84
N ARG A 167 12.39 13.23 -37.66
CA ARG A 167 12.33 11.76 -37.52
C ARG A 167 13.68 11.04 -37.57
N ASP A 168 14.80 11.76 -37.74
CA ASP A 168 16.09 11.07 -37.96
C ASP A 168 17.32 11.74 -37.31
N CYS A 169 17.13 12.52 -36.24
CA CYS A 169 18.26 13.00 -35.45
C CYS A 169 18.54 12.00 -34.32
N THR A 170 19.33 10.98 -34.62
CA THR A 170 20.06 10.24 -33.59
C THR A 170 20.93 11.23 -32.83
N LEU A 171 20.61 11.45 -31.56
CA LEU A 171 21.44 12.15 -30.59
C LEU A 171 22.71 11.32 -30.36
N ASP A 172 23.69 11.52 -31.23
CA ASP A 172 25.09 11.27 -30.90
C ASP A 172 25.68 12.60 -30.41
N ASP A 173 26.34 12.53 -29.25
CA ASP A 173 27.23 13.54 -28.69
C ASP A 173 26.71 14.98 -28.54
N THR A 174 26.03 15.26 -27.43
CA THR A 174 26.27 16.53 -26.71
C THR A 174 26.20 16.33 -25.19
N ASP A 175 27.37 16.52 -24.58
CA ASP A 175 27.63 16.61 -23.16
C ASP A 175 26.79 17.76 -22.55
N SER A 176 25.67 17.43 -21.90
CA SER A 176 24.90 18.37 -21.10
C SER A 176 24.33 17.67 -19.87
N THR A 177 24.67 18.24 -18.72
CA THR A 177 24.35 17.82 -17.35
C THR A 177 22.86 17.91 -17.03
N SER A 178 22.03 17.06 -17.65
CA SER A 178 20.69 16.67 -17.17
C SER A 178 20.10 15.56 -18.06
N GLU A 179 20.24 14.30 -17.60
CA GLU A 179 19.90 13.04 -18.27
C GLU A 179 18.44 12.99 -18.77
N VAL A 180 18.25 13.17 -20.08
CA VAL A 180 17.09 12.61 -20.78
C VAL A 180 17.38 11.13 -20.98
N LEU A 181 16.51 10.24 -20.47
CA LEU A 181 16.65 8.80 -20.70
C LEU A 181 16.82 8.52 -22.19
N SER A 182 17.81 7.71 -22.53
CA SER A 182 17.93 7.15 -23.87
C SER A 182 16.73 6.25 -24.20
N ARG A 183 16.50 6.01 -25.49
CA ARG A 183 15.45 5.08 -25.96
C ARG A 183 15.58 3.69 -25.34
N ALA A 184 16.80 3.22 -25.13
CA ALA A 184 17.08 1.94 -24.50
C ALA A 184 16.68 1.94 -23.02
N GLU A 185 17.05 2.98 -22.27
CA GLU A 185 16.76 3.08 -20.84
C GLU A 185 15.26 3.29 -20.56
N PHE A 186 14.58 4.10 -21.38
CA PHE A 186 13.12 4.28 -21.29
C PHE A 186 12.39 2.94 -21.50
N ASN A 187 12.80 2.18 -22.50
CA ASN A 187 12.21 0.87 -22.79
C ASN A 187 12.50 -0.16 -21.70
N GLU A 188 13.70 -0.14 -21.10
CA GLU A 188 14.01 -1.05 -19.99
C GLU A 188 13.20 -0.71 -18.74
N LYS A 189 13.12 0.57 -18.35
CA LYS A 189 12.28 1.00 -17.22
C LYS A 189 10.81 0.61 -17.43
N ARG A 190 10.26 0.82 -18.64
CA ARG A 190 8.91 0.37 -18.99
C ARG A 190 8.74 -1.14 -18.82
N ARG A 191 9.70 -1.94 -19.30
CA ARG A 191 9.68 -3.41 -19.16
C ARG A 191 9.76 -3.85 -17.70
N VAL A 192 10.45 -3.10 -16.84
CA VAL A 192 10.50 -3.36 -15.39
C VAL A 192 9.13 -3.11 -14.77
N VAL A 193 8.54 -1.92 -14.98
CA VAL A 193 7.21 -1.55 -14.46
C VAL A 193 6.13 -2.52 -14.95
N GLU A 194 6.15 -2.90 -16.23
CA GLU A 194 5.20 -3.88 -16.79
C GLU A 194 5.36 -5.28 -16.18
N ARG A 195 6.61 -5.74 -15.94
CA ARG A 195 6.87 -6.98 -15.20
C ARG A 195 6.32 -6.92 -13.78
N GLU A 196 6.48 -5.79 -13.10
CA GLU A 196 5.95 -5.59 -11.76
C GLU A 196 4.43 -5.57 -11.73
N LYS A 197 3.79 -4.86 -12.67
CA LYS A 197 2.33 -4.85 -12.86
C LYS A 197 1.81 -6.25 -13.13
N ARG A 198 2.47 -7.01 -14.01
CA ARG A 198 2.14 -8.42 -14.27
C ARG A 198 2.30 -9.30 -13.03
N ARG A 199 3.35 -9.11 -12.23
CA ARG A 199 3.55 -9.82 -10.95
C ARG A 199 2.44 -9.47 -9.95
N ARG A 200 2.05 -8.19 -9.85
CA ARG A 200 0.94 -7.71 -9.01
C ARG A 200 -0.38 -8.33 -9.45
N LEU A 201 -0.70 -8.30 -10.75
CA LEU A 201 -1.93 -8.89 -11.30
C LEU A 201 -1.97 -10.42 -11.15
N GLN A 202 -0.86 -11.11 -11.39
CA GLN A 202 -0.73 -12.55 -11.10
C GLN A 202 -0.91 -12.86 -9.61
N SER A 203 -0.49 -11.96 -8.72
CA SER A 203 -0.73 -12.10 -7.28
C SER A 203 -2.20 -11.83 -6.88
N MET A 204 -2.97 -11.10 -7.70
CA MET A 204 -4.37 -10.77 -7.47
C MET A 204 -5.33 -11.85 -7.98
N VAL A 205 -5.01 -12.54 -9.08
CA VAL A 205 -5.77 -13.70 -9.58
C VAL A 205 -5.28 -14.95 -8.85
N LYS A 206 -5.64 -15.13 -7.57
CA LYS A 206 -5.30 -16.34 -6.81
C LYS A 206 -6.26 -17.49 -7.15
N VAL A 207 -6.13 -18.04 -8.35
CA VAL A 207 -6.47 -19.44 -8.56
C VAL A 207 -5.63 -20.25 -7.56
N LEU A 208 -6.24 -21.18 -6.83
CA LEU A 208 -5.53 -22.04 -5.88
C LEU A 208 -4.49 -22.86 -6.66
N ALA A 209 -3.29 -23.06 -6.11
CA ALA A 209 -2.26 -23.86 -6.79
C ALA A 209 -2.64 -25.34 -6.90
N SER A 210 -3.58 -25.78 -6.07
CA SER A 210 -4.21 -27.10 -6.16
C SER A 210 -5.39 -27.17 -7.14
N ALA A 211 -5.85 -26.04 -7.70
CA ALA A 211 -6.97 -26.04 -8.63
C ALA A 211 -6.65 -26.89 -9.87
N ASP A 212 -7.64 -27.65 -10.31
CA ASP A 212 -7.57 -28.51 -11.51
C ASP A 212 -6.47 -29.59 -11.48
N LYS A 213 -5.91 -29.92 -10.31
CA LYS A 213 -4.96 -31.03 -10.14
C LYS A 213 -5.67 -32.29 -9.63
N ASP A 214 -5.40 -33.43 -10.28
CA ASP A 214 -5.82 -34.73 -9.76
C ASP A 214 -4.88 -35.19 -8.65
N LEU A 215 -5.36 -35.11 -7.41
CA LEU A 215 -4.63 -35.49 -6.19
C LEU A 215 -5.23 -36.74 -5.52
N THR A 216 -6.09 -37.48 -6.21
CA THR A 216 -6.79 -38.65 -5.64
C THR A 216 -5.82 -39.73 -5.13
N ALA A 217 -4.74 -39.98 -5.87
CA ALA A 217 -3.69 -40.94 -5.53
C ALA A 217 -2.65 -40.41 -4.52
N PHE A 218 -2.72 -39.13 -4.11
CA PHE A 218 -1.71 -38.46 -3.28
C PHE A 218 -2.35 -37.91 -2.01
N PRO A 219 -2.52 -38.75 -0.96
CA PRO A 219 -3.18 -38.34 0.27
C PRO A 219 -2.57 -37.08 0.89
N THR A 220 -1.25 -36.95 0.91
CA THR A 220 -0.55 -35.80 1.52
C THR A 220 -0.93 -34.52 0.80
N LEU A 221 -0.78 -34.50 -0.52
CA LEU A 221 -1.12 -33.33 -1.33
C LEU A 221 -2.61 -33.01 -1.25
N ARG A 222 -3.49 -34.02 -1.21
CA ARG A 222 -4.93 -33.83 -1.01
C ARG A 222 -5.24 -33.15 0.33
N HIS A 223 -4.57 -33.55 1.41
CA HIS A 223 -4.71 -32.92 2.72
C HIS A 223 -4.21 -31.46 2.72
N LEU A 224 -3.12 -31.17 2.00
CA LEU A 224 -2.60 -29.80 1.87
C LEU A 224 -3.52 -28.93 1.00
N ALA A 225 -4.00 -29.44 -0.14
CA ALA A 225 -4.93 -28.76 -1.03
C ALA A 225 -6.20 -28.32 -0.29
N ALA A 226 -6.78 -29.22 0.53
CA ALA A 226 -7.96 -28.90 1.34
C ALA A 226 -7.75 -27.76 2.34
N ARG A 227 -6.50 -27.45 2.70
CA ARG A 227 -6.13 -26.37 3.63
C ARG A 227 -5.68 -25.10 2.93
N GLU A 228 -5.38 -25.16 1.62
CA GLU A 228 -4.70 -24.09 0.90
C GLU A 228 -5.44 -22.75 1.02
N GLU A 229 -6.74 -22.74 0.77
CA GLU A 229 -7.56 -21.52 0.82
C GLU A 229 -7.60 -20.90 2.23
N MET A 230 -7.85 -21.72 3.24
CA MET A 230 -7.92 -21.28 4.63
C MET A 230 -6.56 -20.83 5.17
N ALA A 231 -5.48 -21.48 4.76
CA ALA A 231 -4.12 -21.16 5.15
C ALA A 231 -3.66 -19.86 4.46
N ARG A 232 -3.97 -19.66 3.17
CA ARG A 232 -3.70 -18.42 2.44
C ARG A 232 -4.45 -17.23 3.03
N SER A 233 -5.69 -17.42 3.48
CA SER A 233 -6.49 -16.38 4.13
C SER A 233 -6.15 -16.17 5.61
N GLY A 234 -5.31 -17.03 6.21
CA GLY A 234 -4.92 -16.96 7.62
C GLY A 234 -6.07 -17.27 8.61
N LYS A 235 -7.09 -17.99 8.14
CA LYS A 235 -8.17 -18.53 8.99
C LYS A 235 -7.70 -19.73 9.81
N ILE A 236 -6.83 -20.54 9.21
CA ILE A 236 -6.13 -21.66 9.83
C ILE A 236 -4.63 -21.42 9.72
N VAL A 237 -3.87 -21.90 10.69
CA VAL A 237 -2.42 -21.99 10.63
C VAL A 237 -2.05 -23.45 10.88
N SER A 238 -1.29 -24.04 9.95
CA SER A 238 -1.01 -25.46 9.97
C SER A 238 0.50 -25.71 10.04
N ILE A 239 0.89 -26.63 10.90
CA ILE A 239 2.26 -27.16 10.99
C ILE A 239 2.26 -28.55 10.35
N ILE A 240 3.18 -28.80 9.42
CA ILE A 240 3.36 -30.10 8.78
C ILE A 240 4.62 -30.73 9.35
N PHE A 241 4.49 -31.89 9.97
CA PHE A 241 5.61 -32.77 10.27
C PHE A 241 5.81 -33.73 9.11
N ILE A 242 7.03 -33.80 8.60
CA ILE A 242 7.44 -34.79 7.58
C ILE A 242 8.69 -35.51 8.09
N ARG A 243 8.70 -36.83 7.95
CA ARG A 243 9.89 -37.69 8.06
C ARG A 243 10.06 -38.43 6.75
N ASP A 244 11.22 -38.29 6.13
CA ASP A 244 11.53 -38.94 4.86
C ASP A 244 13.05 -38.95 4.58
N ARG A 245 13.47 -39.48 3.44
CA ARG A 245 14.87 -39.45 3.00
C ARG A 245 15.18 -38.29 2.06
N ASN A 246 16.33 -37.66 2.25
CA ASN A 246 16.85 -36.66 1.33
C ASN A 246 17.40 -37.31 0.04
N ALA A 247 17.84 -36.49 -0.92
CA ALA A 247 18.39 -36.99 -2.19
C ALA A 247 19.67 -37.85 -2.04
N LYS A 248 20.37 -37.75 -0.91
CA LYS A 248 21.53 -38.58 -0.55
C LYS A 248 21.13 -39.87 0.18
N GLY A 249 19.84 -40.13 0.37
CA GLY A 249 19.32 -41.30 1.09
C GLY A 249 19.30 -41.17 2.62
N GLN A 250 19.76 -40.04 3.16
CA GLN A 250 19.82 -39.80 4.60
C GLN A 250 18.43 -39.47 5.13
N GLU A 251 18.10 -40.03 6.28
CA GLU A 251 16.81 -39.80 6.90
C GLU A 251 16.77 -38.42 7.57
N ILE A 252 15.75 -37.64 7.24
CA ILE A 252 15.51 -36.29 7.74
C ILE A 252 14.08 -36.19 8.26
N SER A 253 13.89 -35.33 9.25
CA SER A 253 12.57 -34.98 9.75
C SER A 253 12.49 -33.51 10.12
N GLY A 254 11.29 -32.96 10.16
CA GLY A 254 11.13 -31.59 10.59
C GLY A 254 9.69 -31.11 10.58
N TYR A 255 9.51 -29.96 11.19
CA TYR A 255 8.25 -29.25 11.30
C TYR A 255 8.29 -28.04 10.38
N ILE A 256 7.27 -27.89 9.54
CA ILE A 256 7.18 -26.88 8.50
C ILE A 256 5.94 -26.02 8.77
N ASP A 257 6.11 -24.70 8.80
CA ASP A 257 4.96 -23.78 8.77
C ASP A 257 4.40 -23.73 7.35
N TYR A 258 3.23 -24.36 7.13
CA TYR A 258 2.59 -24.42 5.83
C TYR A 258 2.20 -23.04 5.31
N GLY A 259 1.65 -22.19 6.19
CA GLY A 259 1.21 -20.84 5.84
C GLY A 259 2.38 -19.94 5.46
N HIS A 260 3.53 -20.10 6.12
CA HIS A 260 4.76 -19.40 5.74
C HIS A 260 5.27 -19.88 4.38
N ARG A 261 5.32 -21.19 4.15
CA ARG A 261 5.85 -21.76 2.91
C ARG A 261 4.95 -21.41 1.71
N LEU A 262 3.64 -21.41 1.88
CA LEU A 262 2.67 -20.97 0.87
C LEU A 262 2.89 -19.52 0.40
N LYS A 263 3.49 -18.67 1.23
CA LYS A 263 3.77 -17.27 0.90
C LYS A 263 5.13 -17.07 0.25
N THR A 264 6.11 -17.91 0.58
CA THR A 264 7.51 -17.76 0.13
C THR A 264 7.86 -18.61 -1.07
N GLU A 265 7.11 -19.67 -1.36
CA GLU A 265 7.38 -20.59 -2.46
C GLU A 265 6.18 -20.73 -3.41
N ASN A 266 6.48 -21.08 -4.66
CA ASN A 266 5.47 -21.45 -5.64
C ASN A 266 4.94 -22.87 -5.35
N PHE A 267 3.72 -22.95 -4.80
CA PHE A 267 3.08 -24.24 -4.48
C PHE A 267 2.59 -25.03 -5.70
N GLU A 268 2.53 -24.41 -6.87
CA GLU A 268 2.16 -25.07 -8.12
C GLU A 268 3.07 -26.27 -8.41
N ALA A 269 4.39 -26.10 -8.27
CA ALA A 269 5.38 -27.15 -8.52
C ALA A 269 5.27 -28.35 -7.57
N TYR A 270 4.72 -28.13 -6.35
CA TYR A 270 4.48 -29.21 -5.40
C TYR A 270 3.19 -29.96 -5.73
N PHE A 271 2.11 -29.23 -6.08
CA PHE A 271 0.84 -29.84 -6.48
C PHE A 271 0.90 -30.50 -7.87
N SER A 272 1.76 -30.02 -8.77
CA SER A 272 2.06 -30.68 -10.05
C SER A 272 2.99 -31.89 -9.92
N ARG A 273 3.55 -32.12 -8.71
CA ARG A 273 4.49 -33.19 -8.37
C ARG A 273 5.87 -33.07 -9.04
N GLU A 274 6.19 -31.94 -9.64
CA GLU A 274 7.55 -31.63 -10.10
C GLU A 274 8.54 -31.57 -8.94
N LYS A 275 8.06 -31.21 -7.75
CA LYS A 275 8.87 -31.06 -6.54
C LYS A 275 8.21 -31.76 -5.36
N ARG A 276 9.03 -32.43 -4.52
CA ARG A 276 8.59 -33.01 -3.24
C ARG A 276 8.79 -32.02 -2.10
N ILE A 277 7.81 -31.94 -1.19
CA ILE A 277 7.93 -31.15 0.04
C ILE A 277 8.82 -31.91 1.00
N LEU A 278 9.99 -31.36 1.33
CA LEU A 278 10.92 -31.93 2.32
C LEU A 278 11.31 -30.87 3.37
N PRO A 279 11.56 -31.30 4.62
CA PRO A 279 12.10 -30.43 5.67
C PRO A 279 13.45 -29.81 5.29
N ARG A 280 13.68 -28.57 5.71
CA ARG A 280 14.92 -27.82 5.50
C ARG A 280 15.41 -27.20 6.80
N PRO A 281 16.72 -26.91 6.92
CA PRO A 281 17.29 -26.20 8.06
C PRO A 281 16.68 -24.81 8.35
N THR A 282 15.93 -24.22 7.41
CA THR A 282 15.24 -22.93 7.56
C THR A 282 13.79 -23.04 8.00
N ASP A 283 13.24 -24.26 8.10
CA ASP A 283 11.88 -24.49 8.60
C ASP A 283 11.83 -24.41 10.14
N LEU A 284 10.65 -24.60 10.75
CA LEU A 284 10.47 -24.43 12.19
C LEU A 284 11.41 -25.33 12.99
N CYS A 285 11.49 -26.59 12.61
CA CYS A 285 12.52 -27.48 13.12
C CYS A 285 12.98 -28.40 11.99
N PHE A 286 14.26 -28.74 12.01
CA PHE A 286 14.83 -29.73 11.11
C PHE A 286 15.85 -30.57 11.86
N TYR A 287 15.82 -31.87 11.58
CA TYR A 287 16.68 -32.85 12.18
C TYR A 287 17.13 -33.87 11.13
N ASN A 288 18.44 -34.07 11.01
CA ASN A 288 19.04 -35.14 10.22
C ASN A 288 19.42 -36.29 11.16
N TRP A 289 18.82 -37.46 10.96
CA TRP A 289 18.99 -38.62 11.84
C TRP A 289 20.38 -39.25 11.74
N GLU A 290 21.04 -39.11 10.59
CA GLU A 290 22.37 -39.66 10.37
C GLU A 290 23.46 -38.73 10.93
N THR A 291 23.40 -37.43 10.61
CA THR A 291 24.41 -36.46 11.06
C THR A 291 24.12 -35.87 12.44
N GLN A 292 22.95 -36.17 13.01
CA GLN A 292 22.47 -35.62 14.29
C GLN A 292 22.33 -34.09 14.29
N GLN A 293 22.35 -33.45 13.11
CA GLN A 293 22.23 -32.01 12.99
C GLN A 293 20.79 -31.59 13.26
N CYS A 294 20.59 -30.72 14.25
CA CYS A 294 19.29 -30.16 14.63
C CYS A 294 19.27 -28.64 14.46
N THR A 295 18.15 -28.10 14.00
CA THR A 295 17.89 -26.66 13.92
C THR A 295 16.47 -26.38 14.39
N ALA A 296 16.30 -25.24 15.07
CA ALA A 296 15.01 -24.74 15.52
C ALA A 296 14.94 -23.24 15.21
N ASN A 297 13.97 -22.85 14.39
CA ASN A 297 13.81 -21.47 13.92
C ASN A 297 12.38 -21.00 14.18
N GLU A 298 12.22 -19.69 14.31
CA GLU A 298 10.90 -19.08 14.35
C GLU A 298 10.37 -18.78 12.94
N SER A 299 9.05 -18.80 12.80
CA SER A 299 8.34 -18.33 11.60
C SER A 299 7.51 -17.10 11.92
N PRO A 300 6.86 -16.46 10.92
CA PRO A 300 5.90 -15.40 11.18
C PRO A 300 4.69 -15.84 12.02
N ASN A 301 4.29 -17.13 11.95
CA ASN A 301 3.09 -17.62 12.66
C ASN A 301 3.42 -18.31 13.99
N PHE A 302 4.60 -18.90 14.12
CA PHE A 302 4.96 -19.75 15.27
C PHE A 302 6.32 -19.38 15.85
N GLN A 303 6.39 -19.47 17.17
CA GLN A 303 7.62 -19.48 17.95
C GLN A 303 7.85 -20.90 18.48
N VAL A 304 9.08 -21.40 18.35
CA VAL A 304 9.46 -22.73 18.86
C VAL A 304 9.85 -22.60 20.32
N VAL A 305 9.25 -23.43 21.17
CA VAL A 305 9.46 -23.39 22.62
C VAL A 305 9.89 -24.79 23.07
N PRO A 306 11.18 -25.02 23.31
CA PRO A 306 11.64 -26.24 23.95
C PRO A 306 11.30 -26.19 25.45
N ASP A 307 10.65 -27.24 25.95
CA ASP A 307 10.28 -27.42 27.36
C ASP A 307 10.87 -28.73 27.90
N THR A 308 11.42 -28.69 29.12
CA THR A 308 12.08 -29.85 29.73
C THR A 308 11.12 -30.99 30.10
N LYS A 309 9.85 -30.69 30.38
CA LYS A 309 8.84 -31.67 30.82
C LYS A 309 7.93 -32.10 29.68
N MET A 310 7.46 -31.16 28.88
CA MET A 310 6.52 -31.39 27.79
C MET A 310 7.22 -31.69 26.47
N GLY A 311 8.51 -31.39 26.35
CA GLY A 311 9.29 -31.58 25.13
C GLY A 311 9.14 -30.39 24.18
N LEU A 312 8.90 -30.66 22.90
CA LEU A 312 8.83 -29.61 21.88
C LEU A 312 7.40 -29.05 21.80
N LEU A 313 7.26 -27.73 21.98
CA LEU A 313 6.00 -27.02 21.82
C LEU A 313 6.12 -25.91 20.77
N PHE A 314 5.00 -25.59 20.12
CA PHE A 314 4.92 -24.45 19.21
C PHE A 314 3.93 -23.43 19.74
N ARG A 315 4.38 -22.20 19.96
CA ARG A 315 3.52 -21.10 20.37
C ARG A 315 3.01 -20.35 19.15
N ASN A 316 1.70 -20.26 18.97
CA ASN A 316 1.12 -19.41 17.95
C ASN A 316 1.36 -17.92 18.30
N LYS A 317 1.91 -17.12 17.38
CA LYS A 317 2.25 -15.72 17.64
C LYS A 317 1.02 -14.80 17.71
N ARG A 318 -0.12 -15.19 17.12
CA ARG A 318 -1.33 -14.37 17.06
C ARG A 318 -2.14 -14.43 18.35
N ASP A 319 -2.44 -15.62 18.84
CA ASP A 319 -3.27 -15.82 20.03
C ASP A 319 -2.50 -16.33 21.26
N ARG A 320 -1.19 -16.58 21.10
CA ARG A 320 -0.25 -17.02 22.14
C ARG A 320 -0.54 -18.41 22.71
N LYS A 321 -1.41 -19.20 22.09
CA LYS A 321 -1.69 -20.59 22.50
C LYS A 321 -0.55 -21.52 22.11
N MET A 322 -0.33 -22.53 22.95
CA MET A 322 0.69 -23.56 22.74
C MET A 322 0.07 -24.74 22.01
N ILE A 323 0.82 -25.31 21.08
CA ILE A 323 0.49 -26.52 20.34
C ILE A 323 1.50 -27.58 20.75
N ASP A 324 0.99 -28.67 21.33
CA ASP A 324 1.80 -29.85 21.67
C ASP A 324 1.87 -30.79 20.47
N VAL A 325 3.07 -31.23 20.11
CA VAL A 325 3.30 -32.17 19.00
C VAL A 325 3.58 -33.59 19.45
N ASN A 326 3.62 -33.82 20.76
CA ASN A 326 3.81 -35.14 21.33
C ASN A 326 2.65 -36.08 20.94
N PRO A 327 2.92 -37.24 20.32
CA PRO A 327 1.88 -38.18 19.91
C PRO A 327 1.05 -38.78 21.05
N LYS A 328 1.50 -38.66 22.29
CA LYS A 328 0.80 -39.20 23.46
C LYS A 328 -0.12 -38.18 24.13
N HIS A 329 -0.05 -36.91 23.73
CA HIS A 329 -0.80 -35.82 24.33
C HIS A 329 -1.74 -35.19 23.30
N ASP A 330 -2.80 -34.55 23.81
CA ASP A 330 -3.67 -33.73 22.97
C ASP A 330 -2.92 -32.48 22.51
N PRO A 331 -3.04 -32.06 21.24
CA PRO A 331 -2.29 -30.92 20.69
C PRO A 331 -2.68 -29.57 21.30
N GLY A 332 -3.76 -29.50 22.08
CA GLY A 332 -4.16 -28.32 22.84
C GLY A 332 -5.34 -27.56 22.23
N ASP A 333 -5.73 -26.48 22.91
CA ASP A 333 -6.91 -25.69 22.55
C ASP A 333 -6.92 -25.24 21.08
N ASN A 334 -8.06 -25.43 20.41
CA ASN A 334 -8.28 -25.08 18.99
C ASN A 334 -7.26 -25.70 18.03
N SER A 335 -6.58 -26.75 18.47
CA SER A 335 -5.59 -27.47 17.69
C SER A 335 -6.08 -28.89 17.43
N LYS A 336 -5.80 -29.43 16.24
CA LYS A 336 -6.12 -30.81 15.88
C LYS A 336 -4.94 -31.45 15.19
N ARG A 337 -4.65 -32.69 15.60
CA ARG A 337 -3.64 -33.55 14.99
C ARG A 337 -4.31 -34.42 13.93
N HIS A 338 -3.69 -34.49 12.76
CA HIS A 338 -4.10 -35.33 11.65
C HIS A 338 -2.93 -36.20 11.22
N ASP A 339 -2.95 -37.48 11.60
CA ASP A 339 -1.99 -38.46 11.09
C ASP A 339 -2.41 -38.87 9.68
N VAL A 340 -1.54 -38.62 8.69
CA VAL A 340 -1.83 -38.87 7.28
C VAL A 340 -1.19 -40.19 6.86
N THR A 341 -2.02 -41.20 6.58
CA THR A 341 -1.55 -42.45 5.99
C THR A 341 -1.25 -42.24 4.51
N THR A 342 0.02 -42.38 4.14
CA THR A 342 0.49 -42.20 2.76
C THR A 342 1.68 -43.12 2.49
N SER A 343 1.89 -43.49 1.22
CA SER A 343 3.12 -44.10 0.72
C SER A 343 4.13 -43.08 0.18
N GLU A 344 3.75 -41.79 0.13
CA GLU A 344 4.58 -40.72 -0.43
C GLU A 344 5.78 -40.39 0.44
N TYR A 345 5.69 -40.60 1.75
CA TYR A 345 6.68 -40.25 2.77
C TYR A 345 6.67 -41.32 3.86
N LEU A 346 7.75 -41.44 4.63
CA LEU A 346 7.80 -42.39 5.76
C LEU A 346 6.78 -42.04 6.85
N GLN A 347 6.61 -40.74 7.13
CA GLN A 347 5.62 -40.27 8.08
C GLN A 347 5.20 -38.83 7.77
N VAL A 348 3.89 -38.57 7.83
CA VAL A 348 3.33 -37.22 7.74
C VAL A 348 2.29 -37.00 8.82
N VAL A 349 2.41 -35.89 9.54
CA VAL A 349 1.40 -35.46 10.52
C VAL A 349 1.13 -33.97 10.31
N ILE A 350 -0.14 -33.59 10.29
CA ILE A 350 -0.54 -32.19 10.14
C ILE A 350 -1.21 -31.74 11.43
N PHE A 351 -0.72 -30.64 12.00
CA PHE A 351 -1.32 -29.98 13.14
C PHE A 351 -2.00 -28.71 12.66
N ASP A 352 -3.32 -28.69 12.75
CA ASP A 352 -4.14 -27.55 12.39
C ASP A 352 -4.47 -26.75 13.63
N HIS A 353 -4.27 -25.44 13.58
CA HIS A 353 -4.65 -24.54 14.65
C HIS A 353 -5.54 -23.42 14.11
N MET A 354 -6.64 -23.15 14.81
CA MET A 354 -7.61 -22.11 14.47
C MET A 354 -7.41 -20.90 15.40
N PRO A 355 -6.60 -19.91 15.01
CA PRO A 355 -6.27 -18.79 15.90
C PRO A 355 -7.49 -17.91 16.11
N ARG A 356 -7.79 -17.61 17.37
CA ARG A 356 -8.91 -16.73 17.72
C ARG A 356 -8.56 -15.26 17.40
N ARG A 357 -9.57 -14.48 17.01
CA ARG A 357 -9.41 -13.01 16.97
C ARG A 357 -9.26 -12.50 18.39
N LYS A 358 -8.37 -11.53 18.61
CA LYS A 358 -8.39 -10.74 19.85
C LYS A 358 -9.77 -10.06 19.88
N ALA A 359 -10.51 -10.33 20.96
CA ALA A 359 -11.74 -9.62 21.27
C ALA A 359 -11.42 -8.14 21.58
#